data_AF-A0A929HZA8-F1
#
_entry.id   AF-A0A929HZA8-F1
#
_cell.length_a   1.000
_cell.length_b   1.000
_cell.length_c   1.000
_cell.angle_alpha   90.00
_cell.angle_beta   90.00
_cell.angle_gamma   90.00
#
_symmetry.space_group_name_H-M   'P 1'
#
loop_
_entity.id
_entity.type
_entity.pdbx_description
1 polymer ?
#
loop_
_entity_poly.entity_id
_entity_poly.type
_entity_poly.pdbx_seq_one_letter_code
_entity_poly.pdbx_strand_id
1 'polypeptide(L)'
;MDGFTKGILLSLLPISELRGGIPVAVASGVGWFPALIICVAANVLVIIPVFFFLDHVHSYLMRIKIYETFFTMYLDRVRKRVESQLAKNTWEYWVLFLFVAIPFPSTGAYTGCLVAWLLEMDRKKSFITIALGVLVAGIVVTSVVSIASLGFLKFIAVKGT
;
A
#
# COMPACT_ATOMS: atom_id res chain seq x y z
N MET A 1 -0.82 -24.19 -13.81
CA MET A 1 -1.37 -23.22 -12.85
C MET A 1 -1.28 -21.85 -13.52
N ASP A 2 -2.41 -21.39 -14.04
CA ASP A 2 -2.49 -20.25 -14.95
C ASP A 2 -2.08 -18.95 -14.25
N GLY A 3 -1.43 -18.05 -15.00
CA GLY A 3 -0.92 -16.77 -14.48
C GLY A 3 -1.99 -15.93 -13.77
N PHE A 4 -3.26 -16.14 -14.11
CA PHE A 4 -4.43 -15.59 -13.44
C PHE A 4 -4.51 -15.96 -11.95
N THR A 5 -4.29 -17.23 -11.61
CA THR A 5 -4.32 -17.72 -10.22
C THR A 5 -3.14 -17.16 -9.43
N LYS A 6 -1.96 -17.02 -10.05
CA LYS A 6 -0.78 -16.43 -9.40
C LYS A 6 -0.97 -14.93 -9.11
N GLY A 7 -1.57 -14.17 -10.04
CA GLY A 7 -1.87 -12.75 -9.85
C GLY A 7 -2.87 -12.50 -8.72
N ILE A 8 -3.88 -13.35 -8.60
CA ILE A 8 -4.87 -13.31 -7.51
C ILE A 8 -4.23 -13.75 -6.18
N LEU A 9 -3.49 -14.86 -6.16
CA LEU A 9 -2.85 -15.39 -4.95
C LEU A 9 -1.76 -14.45 -4.41
N LEU A 10 -1.02 -13.77 -5.30
CA LEU A 10 0.01 -12.81 -4.93
C LEU A 10 -0.56 -11.43 -4.56
N SER A 11 -1.71 -11.03 -5.13
CA SER A 11 -2.43 -9.81 -4.70
C SER A 11 -3.16 -10.00 -3.38
N LEU A 12 -3.56 -11.23 -3.05
CA LEU A 12 -4.09 -11.61 -1.75
C LEU A 12 -2.99 -11.75 -0.68
N LEU A 13 -1.74 -11.94 -1.08
CA LEU A 13 -0.62 -12.00 -0.15
C LEU A 13 -0.26 -10.58 0.32
N PRO A 14 -0.27 -10.33 1.64
CA PRO A 14 -0.09 -9.00 2.24
C PRO A 14 1.31 -8.40 2.02
N ILE A 15 2.19 -9.08 1.29
CA ILE A 15 3.60 -8.72 1.11
C ILE A 15 3.84 -8.05 -0.26
N SER A 16 2.91 -8.14 -1.22
CA SER A 16 3.05 -7.57 -2.57
C SER A 16 1.93 -6.58 -2.91
N GLU A 17 1.63 -5.70 -1.96
CA GLU A 17 0.64 -4.62 -2.05
C GLU A 17 0.88 -3.73 -3.29
N LEU A 18 0.08 -3.88 -4.34
CA LEU A 18 -0.07 -2.97 -5.50
C LEU A 18 1.18 -2.76 -6.40
N ARG A 19 2.34 -2.49 -5.79
CA ARG A 19 3.64 -2.11 -6.36
C ARG A 19 4.35 -3.29 -7.02
N GLY A 20 4.17 -4.50 -6.50
CA GLY A 20 4.61 -5.76 -7.14
C GLY A 20 3.51 -6.42 -7.96
N GLY A 21 2.25 -6.30 -7.52
CA GLY A 21 1.09 -6.90 -8.19
C GLY A 21 0.88 -6.39 -9.61
N ILE A 22 0.98 -5.08 -9.84
CA ILE A 22 0.83 -4.48 -11.18
C ILE A 22 1.92 -4.98 -12.15
N PRO A 23 3.23 -4.82 -11.87
CA PRO A 23 4.27 -5.30 -12.79
C PRO A 23 4.24 -6.82 -12.99
N VAL A 24 3.91 -7.61 -11.97
CA VAL A 24 3.80 -9.08 -12.10
C VAL A 24 2.56 -9.49 -12.92
N ALA A 25 1.42 -8.82 -12.74
CA ALA A 25 0.22 -9.08 -13.53
C ALA A 25 0.41 -8.69 -15.00
N VAL A 26 1.05 -7.55 -15.26
CA VAL A 26 1.42 -7.09 -16.61
C VAL A 26 2.43 -8.05 -17.24
N ALA A 27 3.45 -8.50 -16.50
CA ALA A 27 4.40 -9.51 -16.97
C ALA A 27 3.75 -10.89 -17.22
N SER A 28 2.62 -11.17 -16.56
CA SER A 28 1.83 -12.40 -16.76
C SER A 28 0.82 -12.30 -17.91
N GLY A 29 0.82 -11.20 -18.67
CA GLY A 29 -0.05 -10.99 -19.83
C GLY A 29 -1.44 -10.41 -19.51
N VAL A 30 -1.70 -10.00 -18.27
CA VAL A 30 -2.94 -9.29 -17.91
C VAL A 30 -2.82 -7.83 -18.34
N GLY A 31 -3.86 -7.30 -19.00
CA GLY A 31 -3.90 -5.89 -19.36
C GLY A 31 -3.69 -4.99 -18.13
N TRP A 32 -2.97 -3.88 -18.32
CA TRP A 32 -2.66 -2.91 -17.25
C TRP A 32 -3.93 -2.38 -16.55
N PHE A 33 -5.03 -2.22 -17.31
CA PHE A 33 -6.31 -1.72 -16.80
C PHE A 33 -7.01 -2.67 -15.81
N PRO A 34 -7.25 -3.97 -16.14
CA PRO A 34 -7.81 -4.92 -15.17
C PRO A 34 -6.87 -5.18 -13.97
N ALA A 35 -5.54 -5.18 -14.18
CA ALA A 35 -4.59 -5.33 -13.08
C ALA A 35 -4.71 -4.19 -12.05
N LEU A 36 -4.87 -2.94 -12.51
CA LEU A 36 -5.06 -1.77 -11.65
C LEU A 36 -6.33 -1.92 -10.82
N ILE A 37 -7.47 -2.21 -11.46
CA ILE A 37 -8.77 -2.30 -10.78
C ILE A 37 -8.75 -3.38 -9.69
N ILE A 38 -8.23 -4.57 -10.01
CA ILE A 38 -8.19 -5.69 -9.07
C ILE A 38 -7.26 -5.37 -7.89
N CYS A 39 -6.07 -4.81 -8.14
CA CYS A 39 -5.12 -4.47 -7.09
C CYS A 39 -5.68 -3.39 -6.15
N VAL A 40 -6.30 -2.35 -6.69
CA VAL A 40 -6.91 -1.28 -5.90
C VAL A 40 -8.07 -1.82 -5.08
N ALA A 41 -8.98 -2.60 -5.69
CA ALA A 41 -10.12 -3.17 -5.00
C ALA A 41 -9.68 -4.08 -3.84
N ALA A 42 -8.65 -4.91 -4.06
CA ALA A 42 -8.07 -5.76 -3.02
C ALA A 42 -7.48 -4.93 -1.86
N ASN A 43 -6.75 -3.84 -2.16
CA ASN A 43 -6.19 -2.98 -1.12
C ASN A 43 -7.26 -2.26 -0.32
N VAL A 44 -8.30 -1.74 -0.97
CA VAL A 44 -9.43 -1.09 -0.29
C VAL A 44 -10.16 -2.08 0.62
N LEU A 45 -10.34 -3.34 0.17
CA LEU A 45 -10.96 -4.39 0.95
C LEU A 45 -10.15 -4.73 2.20
N VAL A 46 -8.82 -4.72 2.10
CA VAL A 46 -7.88 -4.98 3.21
C VAL A 46 -7.91 -3.91 4.30
N ILE A 47 -8.23 -2.66 3.98
CA ILE A 47 -8.29 -1.57 4.99
C ILE A 47 -9.32 -1.89 6.09
N ILE A 48 -10.45 -2.51 5.71
CA ILE A 48 -11.57 -2.80 6.61
C ILE A 48 -11.19 -3.78 7.74
N PRO A 49 -10.61 -4.97 7.46
CA PRO A 49 -10.16 -5.90 8.50
C PRO A 49 -8.87 -5.46 9.22
N VAL A 50 -8.12 -4.47 8.70
CA VAL A 50 -6.90 -3.94 9.35
C VAL A 50 -7.20 -2.91 10.44
N PHE A 51 -8.05 -1.90 10.17
CA PHE A 51 -8.92 -1.37 11.24
C PHE A 51 -9.75 -2.56 11.78
N PHE A 52 -10.55 -2.54 12.83
CA PHE A 52 -11.08 -3.81 13.39
C PHE A 52 -9.97 -4.68 14.03
N PHE A 53 -8.99 -5.23 13.31
CA PHE A 53 -7.85 -5.90 13.95
C PHE A 53 -7.09 -4.95 14.88
N LEU A 54 -6.78 -3.73 14.43
CA LEU A 54 -6.11 -2.71 15.25
C LEU A 54 -6.91 -2.26 16.48
N ASP A 55 -8.23 -2.37 16.45
CA ASP A 55 -9.06 -1.90 17.56
C ASP A 55 -9.44 -3.01 18.53
N HIS A 56 -9.70 -4.20 17.99
CA HIS A 56 -10.25 -5.31 18.75
C HIS A 56 -9.20 -6.34 19.13
N VAL A 57 -8.22 -6.60 18.26
CA VAL A 57 -7.24 -7.67 18.46
C VAL A 57 -5.93 -7.13 19.02
N HIS A 58 -5.54 -5.92 18.63
CA HIS A 58 -4.32 -5.27 19.08
C HIS A 58 -4.23 -5.15 20.61
N SER A 59 -5.32 -4.72 21.27
CA SER A 59 -5.38 -4.57 22.72
C SER A 59 -5.15 -5.88 23.48
N TYR A 60 -5.55 -7.01 22.89
CA TYR A 60 -5.27 -8.34 23.43
C TYR A 60 -3.83 -8.79 23.17
N LEU A 61 -3.30 -8.52 21.97
CA LEU A 61 -1.93 -8.86 21.62
C LEU A 61 -0.89 -8.05 22.41
N MET A 62 -1.22 -6.82 22.80
CA MET A 62 -0.37 -5.99 23.69
C MET A 62 -0.14 -6.62 25.07
N ARG A 63 -0.92 -7.62 25.47
CA ARG A 63 -0.66 -8.38 26.70
C ARG A 63 0.57 -9.31 26.59
N ILE A 64 1.05 -9.57 25.37
CA ILE A 64 2.23 -10.40 25.11
C ILE A 64 3.46 -9.48 25.04
N LYS A 65 4.33 -9.51 26.06
CA LYS A 65 5.55 -8.68 26.15
C LYS A 65 6.42 -8.64 24.88
N ILE A 66 6.54 -9.79 24.20
CA ILE A 66 7.33 -9.90 22.98
C ILE A 66 6.68 -9.07 21.87
N TYR A 67 5.38 -9.26 21.65
CA TYR A 67 4.62 -8.50 20.65
C TYR A 67 4.63 -7.00 20.97
N GLU A 68 4.40 -6.64 22.24
CA GLU A 68 4.44 -5.26 22.72
C GLU A 68 5.76 -4.57 22.35
N THR A 69 6.90 -5.22 22.61
CA THR A 69 8.24 -4.66 22.34
C THR A 69 8.50 -4.46 20.85
N PHE A 70 8.17 -5.45 20.02
CA PHE A 70 8.35 -5.32 18.56
C PHE A 70 7.41 -4.27 17.97
N PHE A 71 6.16 -4.25 18.42
CA PHE A 71 5.16 -3.35 17.92
C PHE A 71 5.43 -1.90 18.34
N THR A 72 5.80 -1.65 19.59
CA THR A 72 6.23 -0.30 20.04
C THR A 72 7.47 0.17 19.29
N MET A 73 8.47 -0.68 19.07
CA MET A 73 9.64 -0.29 18.27
C MET A 73 9.27 0.06 16.82
N TYR A 74 8.34 -0.68 16.21
CA TYR A 74 7.83 -0.39 14.88
C TYR A 74 7.01 0.90 14.87
N LEU A 75 6.10 1.06 15.84
CA LEU A 75 5.30 2.25 16.04
C LEU A 75 6.17 3.49 16.21
N ASP A 76 7.24 3.42 17.00
CA ASP A 76 8.16 4.55 17.22
C ASP A 76 8.86 4.97 15.93
N ARG A 77 9.24 4.01 15.07
CA ARG A 77 9.79 4.33 13.74
C ARG A 77 8.76 5.03 12.85
N VAL A 78 7.53 4.51 12.83
CA VAL A 78 6.43 5.10 12.06
C VAL A 78 6.12 6.50 12.60
N ARG A 79 6.00 6.64 13.92
CA ARG A 79 5.75 7.89 14.62
C ARG A 79 6.80 8.94 14.32
N LYS A 80 8.10 8.62 14.44
CA LYS A 80 9.18 9.57 14.08
C LYS A 80 9.11 10.01 12.62
N ARG A 81 8.80 9.08 11.71
CA ARG A 81 8.64 9.39 10.28
C ARG A 81 7.42 10.30 10.06
N VAL A 82 6.32 10.05 10.74
CA VAL A 82 5.08 10.81 10.62
C VAL A 82 5.18 12.16 11.31
N GLU A 83 5.68 12.26 12.54
CA GLU A 83 5.88 13.52 13.29
C GLU A 83 6.76 14.50 12.52
N SER A 84 7.81 14.02 11.83
CA SER A 84 8.62 14.88 10.95
C SER A 84 7.82 15.48 9.78
N GLN A 85 6.74 14.83 9.36
CA GLN A 85 5.84 15.28 8.28
C GLN A 85 4.61 16.04 8.86
N LEU A 86 4.22 15.74 10.09
CA LEU A 86 3.09 16.31 10.83
C LEU A 86 3.44 17.63 11.53
N ALA A 87 4.42 18.38 11.01
CA ALA A 87 5.02 19.53 11.69
C ALA A 87 4.04 20.64 12.12
N LYS A 88 2.76 20.61 11.70
CA LYS A 88 1.68 21.47 12.20
C LYS A 88 0.36 20.69 12.18
N ASN A 89 -0.29 20.56 13.34
CA ASN A 89 -1.53 19.81 13.65
C ASN A 89 -2.74 19.97 12.70
N THR A 90 -2.66 20.79 11.65
CA THR A 90 -3.81 21.08 10.79
C THR A 90 -3.92 20.13 9.59
N TRP A 91 -2.87 19.39 9.24
CA TRP A 91 -2.77 18.67 7.93
C TRP A 91 -2.62 17.15 8.03
N GLU A 92 -3.08 16.52 9.12
CA GLU A 92 -2.98 15.08 9.35
C GLU A 92 -3.52 14.21 8.18
N TYR A 93 -4.69 14.56 7.62
CA TYR A 93 -5.26 13.85 6.45
C TYR A 93 -4.43 14.03 5.18
N TRP A 94 -3.84 15.20 4.97
CA TRP A 94 -2.99 15.46 3.81
C TRP A 94 -1.67 14.71 3.91
N VAL A 95 -1.07 14.68 5.11
CA VAL A 95 0.14 13.91 5.36
C VAL A 95 -0.13 12.42 5.20
N LEU A 96 -1.25 11.92 5.71
CA LEU A 96 -1.68 10.53 5.54
C LEU A 96 -1.87 10.18 4.05
N PHE A 97 -2.55 11.04 3.30
CA PHE A 97 -2.73 10.88 1.86
C PHE A 97 -1.39 10.82 1.14
N LEU A 98 -0.51 11.80 1.38
CA LEU A 98 0.78 11.88 0.71
C LEU A 98 1.67 10.68 1.06
N PHE A 99 1.63 10.24 2.32
CA PHE A 99 2.36 9.07 2.78
C PHE A 99 1.96 7.81 2.02
N VAL A 100 0.67 7.58 1.81
CA VAL A 100 0.15 6.41 1.08
C VAL A 100 0.33 6.57 -0.44
N ALA A 101 0.16 7.79 -0.96
CA ALA A 101 0.25 8.09 -2.39
C ALA A 101 1.67 7.94 -2.94
N ILE A 102 2.70 8.23 -2.14
CA ILE A 102 4.08 8.01 -2.57
C ILE A 102 4.35 6.49 -2.63
N PRO A 103 4.78 5.95 -3.78
CA PRO A 103 5.01 4.52 -3.95
C PRO A 103 6.34 4.07 -3.31
N PHE A 104 6.54 4.30 -2.02
CA PHE A 104 7.68 3.71 -1.29
C PHE A 104 7.36 2.27 -0.90
N PRO A 105 8.31 1.31 -0.99
CA PRO A 105 8.09 -0.12 -0.68
C PRO A 105 7.58 -0.44 0.74
N SER A 106 7.41 0.56 1.62
CA SER A 106 6.95 0.41 3.00
C SER A 106 5.73 1.27 3.39
N THR A 107 5.26 2.17 2.51
CA THR A 107 4.18 3.13 2.83
C THR A 107 2.82 2.65 2.31
N GLY A 108 2.50 1.40 2.60
CA GLY A 108 1.30 0.71 2.12
C GLY A 108 0.01 1.10 2.84
N ALA A 109 -1.10 0.46 2.44
CA ALA A 109 -2.41 0.66 3.06
C ALA A 109 -2.39 0.29 4.55
N TYR A 110 -1.65 -0.76 4.92
CA TYR A 110 -1.50 -1.21 6.31
C TYR A 110 -0.80 -0.15 7.18
N THR A 111 0.32 0.41 6.70
CA THR A 111 1.02 1.48 7.43
C THR A 111 0.14 2.72 7.52
N GLY A 112 -0.62 3.05 6.46
CA GLY A 112 -1.61 4.14 6.49
C GLY A 112 -2.70 3.93 7.55
N CYS A 113 -3.25 2.72 7.67
CA CYS A 113 -4.23 2.39 8.71
C CYS A 113 -3.63 2.54 10.11
N LEU A 114 -2.38 2.12 10.29
CA LEU A 114 -1.66 2.20 11.55
C LEU A 114 -1.37 3.64 11.95
N VAL A 115 -1.03 4.51 11.00
CA VAL A 115 -0.88 5.95 11.23
C VAL A 115 -2.22 6.61 11.58
N ALA A 116 -3.28 6.30 10.82
CA ALA A 116 -4.61 6.83 11.10
C ALA A 116 -5.13 6.42 12.48
N TRP A 117 -4.83 5.20 12.91
CA TRP A 117 -5.17 4.69 14.24
C TRP A 117 -4.32 5.35 15.34
N LEU A 118 -3.01 5.51 15.11
CA LEU A 118 -2.10 6.16 16.06
C LEU A 118 -2.47 7.63 16.31
N LEU A 119 -2.93 8.32 15.27
CA LEU A 119 -3.39 9.72 15.34
C LEU A 119 -4.86 9.85 15.78
N GLU A 120 -5.51 8.75 16.15
CA GLU A 120 -6.92 8.72 16.56
C GLU A 120 -7.87 9.41 15.57
N MET A 121 -7.56 9.33 14.27
CA MET A 121 -8.32 10.01 13.21
C MET A 121 -9.68 9.36 12.95
N ASP A 122 -10.62 10.15 12.43
CA ASP A 122 -11.95 9.68 12.02
C ASP A 122 -11.83 8.55 11.01
N ARG A 123 -12.25 7.32 11.38
CA ARG A 123 -12.07 6.14 10.53
C ARG A 123 -12.66 6.26 9.14
N LYS A 124 -13.83 6.89 9.02
CA LYS A 124 -14.48 7.12 7.73
C LYS A 124 -13.65 8.01 6.83
N LYS A 125 -13.10 9.09 7.38
CA LYS A 125 -12.24 10.03 6.62
C LYS A 125 -10.92 9.35 6.28
N SER A 126 -10.27 8.72 7.25
CA SER A 126 -9.01 7.99 7.06
C SER A 126 -9.13 6.88 6.00
N PHE A 127 -10.23 6.13 6.00
CA PHE A 127 -10.52 5.13 4.97
C PHE A 127 -10.53 5.75 3.57
N ILE A 128 -11.27 6.85 3.39
CA ILE A 128 -11.35 7.55 2.11
C ILE A 128 -9.97 8.10 1.70
N THR A 129 -9.25 8.71 2.65
CA THR A 129 -7.91 9.26 2.44
C THR A 129 -6.91 8.18 1.99
N ILE A 130 -6.90 7.02 2.65
CA ILE A 130 -6.03 5.89 2.31
C ILE A 130 -6.44 5.30 0.96
N ALA A 131 -7.74 5.10 0.71
CA ALA A 131 -8.23 4.59 -0.57
C ALA A 131 -7.85 5.51 -1.75
N LEU A 132 -7.97 6.82 -1.58
CA LEU A 132 -7.52 7.81 -2.56
C LEU A 132 -5.99 7.76 -2.75
N GLY A 133 -5.22 7.62 -1.67
CA GLY A 133 -3.77 7.47 -1.75
C GLY A 133 -3.36 6.22 -2.52
N VAL A 134 -4.02 5.09 -2.28
CA VAL A 134 -3.79 3.82 -2.99
C VAL A 134 -4.13 3.93 -4.47
N LEU A 135 -5.24 4.61 -4.81
CA LEU A 135 -5.60 4.91 -6.19
C LEU A 135 -4.51 5.69 -6.91
N VAL A 136 -4.02 6.77 -6.30
CA VAL A 136 -2.95 7.61 -6.86
C VAL A 136 -1.64 6.82 -6.99
N ALA A 137 -1.26 6.06 -5.96
CA ALA A 137 -0.10 5.18 -6.01
C ALA A 137 -0.21 4.16 -7.16
N GLY A 138 -1.39 3.58 -7.37
CA GLY A 138 -1.67 2.66 -8.47
C GLY A 138 -1.50 3.31 -9.85
N ILE A 139 -1.98 4.54 -10.03
CA ILE A 139 -1.82 5.31 -11.27
C ILE A 139 -0.34 5.62 -11.52
N VAL A 140 0.39 6.04 -10.49
CA VAL A 140 1.84 6.34 -10.59
C VAL A 140 2.62 5.08 -10.96
N VAL A 141 2.38 3.97 -10.28
CA VAL A 141 3.04 2.68 -10.57
C VAL A 141 2.70 2.23 -11.99
N THR A 142 1.44 2.32 -12.42
CA THR A 142 1.03 1.94 -13.78
C THR A 142 1.70 2.80 -14.83
N SER A 143 1.83 4.11 -14.59
CA SER A 143 2.54 5.03 -15.47
C SER A 143 4.02 4.67 -15.58
N VAL A 144 4.69 4.41 -14.46
CA VAL A 144 6.10 4.02 -14.42
C VAL A 144 6.33 2.66 -15.11
N VAL A 145 5.47 1.67 -14.85
CA VAL A 145 5.55 0.34 -15.50
C VAL A 145 5.31 0.45 -17.00
N SER A 146 4.37 1.30 -17.44
CA SER A 146 4.10 1.50 -18.88
C SER A 146 5.29 2.13 -19.59
N ILE A 147 5.92 3.16 -18.98
CA ILE A 147 7.14 3.79 -19.52
C ILE A 147 8.31 2.80 -19.53
N ALA A 148 8.49 2.03 -18.44
CA ALA A 148 9.55 1.03 -18.33
C ALA A 148 9.37 -0.12 -19.34
N SER A 149 8.14 -0.59 -19.55
CA SER A 149 7.82 -1.62 -20.56
C SER A 149 8.10 -1.13 -21.98
N LEU A 150 7.71 0.10 -22.31
CA LEU A 150 8.03 0.72 -23.60
C LEU A 150 9.53 0.90 -23.80
N GLY A 151 10.27 1.29 -22.75
CA GLY A 151 11.72 1.42 -22.76
C GLY A 151 12.45 0.08 -22.94
N PHE A 152 11.97 -0.97 -22.27
CA PHE A 152 12.51 -2.32 -22.38
C PHE A 152 12.28 -2.94 -23.77
N LEU A 153 11.10 -2.75 -24.35
CA LEU A 153 10.80 -3.14 -25.72
C LEU A 153 11.67 -2.40 -26.74
N LYS A 154 11.88 -1.08 -26.56
CA LYS A 154 12.83 -0.31 -27.38
C LYS A 154 14.26 -0.80 -27.23
N PHE A 155 14.71 -1.15 -26.03
CA PHE A 155 16.05 -1.67 -25.78
C PHE A 155 16.30 -3.02 -26.46
N ILE A 156 15.32 -3.93 -26.42
CA ILE A 156 15.40 -5.21 -27.13
C ILE A 156 15.37 -5.00 -28.65
N ALA A 157 14.53 -4.08 -29.14
CA ALA A 157 14.46 -3.76 -30.57
C ALA A 157 15.76 -3.12 -31.10
N VAL A 158 16.42 -2.26 -30.31
CA VAL A 158 17.69 -1.62 -30.68
C VAL A 158 18.88 -2.59 -30.61
N LYS A 159 18.82 -3.60 -29.75
CA LYS A 159 19.89 -4.60 -29.63
C LYS A 159 19.71 -5.81 -30.57
N GLY A 160 18.60 -5.86 -31.31
CA GLY A 160 18.23 -6.93 -32.24
C GLY A 160 18.41 -6.59 -33.73
N THR A 161 18.92 -5.41 -34.06
CA THR A 161 19.34 -4.98 -35.41
C THR A 161 20.84 -4.75 -35.45
#